data_AF-A0A235B9C4-F1
#
_entry.id   AF-A0A235B9C4-F1
#
_cell.length_a   1.000
_cell.length_b   1.000
_cell.length_c   1.000
_cell.angle_alpha   90.00
_cell.angle_beta   90.00
_cell.angle_gamma   90.00
#
_symmetry.space_group_name_H-M   'P 1'
#
loop_
_entity.id
_entity.type
_entity.pdbx_description
1 polymer ?
#
loop_
_entity_poly.entity_id
_entity_poly.type
_entity_poly.pdbx_seq_one_letter_code
_entity_poly.pdbx_strand_id
1 'polypeptide(L)'
;MRISRMKGSLRYKQAIDTYVDRVVESLIPEKDLKLSKYVICSHEEIAHWLIVDYKYLPVYQRLEKIRQLLTKEIKRRSKEILKEAASFYEDRIERALTQIRDPEKRRETVVRLMDKKEKTLKRIEQDSKVRVKQYMAQFEKQDVFAHYRAFVNQPDHLASFFDSKEDVDLLCKETGGYLDRKRLEIEDTAALLQLKHRLFGFPKQQSIKHVVIDEAQDFSPFQIAALSEALHNPLFTILGDVAQGIHSYRGTNDWKEILEALPAPEAQILTLKKSYRTTVEIMNAANQVIRQLDQAGITEAEPVVRHGDIPRLYEFEKKQDLIQPLLEEIRVGKNKGYQSIAIIGRSLRECKSIHQLLTKETHLKVQLFNGNDSFEDADLLIVPSYIAKGLEF
;
A
#
# COMPACT_ATOMS: atom_id res chain seq x y z
N MET A 1 15.25 6.83 -10.74
CA MET A 1 14.89 8.20 -10.31
C MET A 1 13.57 8.65 -10.92
N ARG A 2 13.44 8.79 -12.26
CA ARG A 2 12.17 9.22 -12.89
C ARG A 2 11.00 8.26 -12.61
N ILE A 3 11.24 6.95 -12.74
CA ILE A 3 10.23 5.91 -12.43
C ILE A 3 9.79 5.96 -10.97
N SER A 4 10.72 6.14 -10.03
CA SER A 4 10.41 6.27 -8.60
C SER A 4 9.44 7.43 -8.35
N ARG A 5 9.66 8.58 -8.99
CA ARG A 5 8.76 9.74 -8.89
C ARG A 5 7.39 9.47 -9.52
N MET A 6 7.34 8.78 -10.65
CA MET A 6 6.07 8.36 -11.26
C MET A 6 5.28 7.47 -10.31
N LYS A 7 5.90 6.42 -9.76
CA LYS A 7 5.28 5.50 -8.79
C LYS A 7 4.77 6.23 -7.55
N GLY A 8 5.46 7.28 -7.09
CA GLY A 8 5.06 8.09 -5.93
C GLY A 8 3.97 9.15 -6.20
N SER A 9 3.55 9.33 -7.45
CA SER A 9 2.61 10.39 -7.83
C SER A 9 1.14 10.05 -7.60
N LEU A 10 0.30 11.07 -7.42
CA LEU A 10 -1.16 10.92 -7.37
C LEU A 10 -1.76 10.42 -8.70
N ARG A 11 -1.07 10.64 -9.83
CA ARG A 11 -1.47 10.08 -11.13
C ARG A 11 -1.36 8.54 -11.13
N TYR A 12 -0.31 7.99 -10.52
CA TYR A 12 -0.17 6.52 -10.39
C TYR A 12 -1.24 5.93 -9.46
N LYS A 13 -1.61 6.66 -8.40
CA LYS A 13 -2.77 6.31 -7.56
C LYS A 13 -4.05 6.22 -8.38
N GLN A 14 -4.34 7.24 -9.20
CA GLN A 14 -5.53 7.26 -10.06
C GLN A 14 -5.54 6.10 -11.07
N ALA A 15 -4.38 5.75 -11.61
CA ALA A 15 -4.25 4.57 -12.47
C ALA A 15 -4.62 3.29 -11.71
N ILE A 16 -4.13 3.10 -10.49
CA ILE A 16 -4.48 1.94 -9.65
C ILE A 16 -5.97 1.92 -9.32
N ASP A 17 -6.55 3.06 -8.95
CA ASP A 17 -7.98 3.15 -8.63
C ASP A 17 -8.83 2.77 -9.85
N THR A 18 -8.45 3.23 -11.04
CA THR A 18 -9.11 2.87 -12.31
C THR A 18 -8.93 1.39 -12.66
N TYR A 19 -7.76 0.81 -12.39
CA TYR A 19 -7.53 -0.63 -12.52
C TYR A 19 -8.46 -1.43 -11.59
N VAL A 20 -8.65 -0.99 -10.35
CA VAL A 20 -9.60 -1.64 -9.43
C VAL A 20 -11.02 -1.57 -9.98
N ASP A 21 -11.43 -0.44 -10.55
CA ASP A 21 -12.76 -0.31 -11.17
C ASP A 21 -12.93 -1.29 -12.36
N ARG A 22 -11.89 -1.48 -13.19
CA ARG A 22 -11.89 -2.53 -14.23
C ARG A 22 -11.97 -3.95 -13.67
N VAL A 23 -11.35 -4.21 -12.52
CA VAL A 23 -11.50 -5.51 -11.81
C VAL A 23 -12.94 -5.69 -11.33
N VAL A 24 -13.63 -4.62 -10.89
CA VAL A 24 -15.06 -4.69 -10.55
C VAL A 24 -15.89 -5.02 -11.79
N GLU A 25 -15.60 -4.37 -12.92
CA GLU A 25 -16.29 -4.61 -14.20
C GLU A 25 -16.14 -6.06 -14.69
N SER A 26 -14.93 -6.65 -14.57
CA SER A 26 -14.69 -8.04 -14.96
C SER A 26 -15.40 -9.06 -14.04
N LEU A 27 -15.83 -8.63 -12.86
CA LEU A 27 -16.60 -9.42 -11.90
C LEU A 27 -18.12 -9.25 -12.08
N ILE A 28 -18.60 -8.51 -13.08
CA ILE A 28 -20.03 -8.43 -13.38
C ILE A 28 -20.49 -9.76 -14.00
N PRO A 29 -21.49 -10.45 -13.43
CA PRO A 29 -21.95 -11.71 -14.00
C PRO A 29 -22.74 -11.50 -15.29
N GLU A 30 -22.54 -12.39 -16.26
CA GLU A 30 -23.32 -12.41 -17.51
C GLU A 30 -24.54 -13.35 -17.46
N LYS A 31 -24.59 -14.22 -16.43
CA LYS A 31 -25.58 -15.30 -16.34
C LYS A 31 -26.37 -15.21 -15.05
N ASP A 32 -27.67 -15.46 -15.15
CA ASP A 32 -28.55 -15.53 -13.99
C ASP A 32 -28.23 -16.74 -13.11
N LEU A 33 -28.51 -16.61 -11.82
CA LEU A 33 -28.53 -17.74 -10.91
C LEU A 33 -29.84 -18.52 -11.10
N LYS A 34 -29.76 -19.69 -11.73
CA LYS A 34 -30.91 -20.57 -11.96
C LYS A 34 -30.84 -21.82 -11.09
N LEU A 35 -32.00 -22.27 -10.61
CA LEU A 35 -32.19 -23.58 -9.97
C LEU A 35 -33.18 -24.39 -10.81
N SER A 36 -32.70 -25.47 -11.43
CA SER A 36 -33.47 -26.17 -12.47
C SER A 36 -33.93 -25.20 -13.58
N LYS A 37 -35.24 -25.04 -13.79
CA LYS A 37 -35.84 -24.09 -14.76
C LYS A 37 -36.13 -22.71 -14.19
N TYR A 38 -36.02 -22.51 -12.88
CA TYR A 38 -36.43 -21.28 -12.21
C TYR A 38 -35.26 -20.31 -12.07
N VAL A 39 -35.46 -19.06 -12.44
CA VAL A 39 -34.52 -17.97 -12.14
C VAL A 39 -34.68 -17.60 -10.67
N ILE A 40 -33.59 -17.70 -9.91
CA ILE A 40 -33.55 -17.33 -8.49
C ILE A 40 -33.21 -15.86 -8.35
N CYS A 41 -32.20 -15.41 -9.08
CA CYS A 41 -31.72 -14.03 -9.08
C CYS A 41 -31.15 -13.72 -10.47
N SER A 42 -31.50 -12.56 -11.04
CA SER A 42 -31.00 -12.14 -12.34
C SER A 42 -29.56 -11.64 -12.23
N HIS A 43 -28.81 -11.74 -13.32
CA HIS A 43 -27.46 -11.18 -13.35
C HIS A 43 -27.45 -9.65 -13.16
N GLU A 44 -28.47 -8.94 -13.64
CA GLU A 44 -28.66 -7.49 -13.44
C GLU A 44 -28.78 -7.12 -11.96
N GLU A 45 -29.54 -7.89 -11.18
CA GLU A 45 -29.71 -7.66 -9.75
C GLU A 45 -28.38 -7.89 -8.99
N ILE A 46 -27.64 -8.93 -9.36
CA ILE A 46 -26.32 -9.22 -8.77
C ILE A 46 -25.31 -8.13 -9.16
N ALA A 47 -25.34 -7.66 -10.40
CA ALA A 47 -24.52 -6.55 -10.87
C ALA A 47 -24.84 -5.27 -10.08
N HIS A 48 -26.12 -4.96 -9.87
CA HIS A 48 -26.57 -3.83 -9.07
C HIS A 48 -26.03 -3.91 -7.62
N TRP A 49 -26.10 -5.08 -6.99
CA TRP A 49 -25.50 -5.29 -5.67
C TRP A 49 -24.00 -4.99 -5.64
N LEU A 50 -23.27 -5.43 -6.68
CA LEU A 50 -21.82 -5.29 -6.75
C LEU A 50 -21.36 -3.84 -6.98
N ILE A 51 -22.07 -3.10 -7.85
CA ILE A 51 -21.64 -1.77 -8.33
C ILE A 51 -22.33 -0.62 -7.58
N VAL A 52 -23.53 -0.83 -7.03
CA VAL A 52 -24.33 0.20 -6.35
C VAL A 52 -24.41 -0.10 -4.85
N ASP A 53 -25.16 -1.12 -4.44
CA ASP A 53 -25.56 -1.29 -3.03
C ASP A 53 -24.38 -1.51 -2.08
N TYR A 54 -23.39 -2.30 -2.51
CA TYR A 54 -22.23 -2.64 -1.69
C TYR A 54 -20.96 -1.90 -2.10
N LYS A 55 -21.07 -0.80 -2.85
CA LYS A 55 -19.90 -0.01 -3.31
C LYS A 55 -19.00 0.47 -2.15
N TYR A 56 -19.57 0.71 -0.97
CA TYR A 56 -18.86 1.14 0.23
C TYR A 56 -17.93 0.06 0.83
N LEU A 57 -18.09 -1.21 0.43
CA LEU A 57 -17.21 -2.31 0.86
C LEU A 57 -16.05 -2.53 -0.13
N PRO A 58 -14.93 -3.10 0.32
CA PRO A 58 -13.88 -3.61 -0.57
C PRO A 58 -14.41 -4.69 -1.52
N VAL A 59 -13.86 -4.75 -2.75
CA VAL A 59 -14.37 -5.58 -3.86
C VAL A 59 -14.67 -7.03 -3.46
N TYR A 60 -13.70 -7.73 -2.86
CA TYR A 60 -13.89 -9.13 -2.46
C TYR A 60 -14.81 -9.30 -1.25
N GLN A 61 -14.98 -8.26 -0.42
CA GLN A 61 -15.99 -8.29 0.65
C GLN A 61 -17.41 -8.14 0.08
N ARG A 62 -17.58 -7.40 -1.03
CA ARG A 62 -18.86 -7.35 -1.77
C ARG A 62 -19.26 -8.74 -2.24
N LEU A 63 -18.34 -9.49 -2.84
CA LEU A 63 -18.58 -10.86 -3.30
C LEU A 63 -18.97 -11.80 -2.16
N GLU A 64 -18.33 -11.68 -0.99
CA GLU A 64 -18.73 -12.45 0.19
C GLU A 64 -20.14 -12.07 0.66
N LYS A 65 -20.51 -10.79 0.61
CA LYS A 65 -21.85 -10.34 0.95
C LYS A 65 -22.90 -10.88 -0.04
N ILE A 66 -22.61 -10.79 -1.33
CA ILE A 66 -23.45 -11.36 -2.41
C ILE A 66 -23.61 -12.87 -2.21
N ARG A 67 -22.53 -13.60 -1.91
CA ARG A 67 -22.61 -15.03 -1.60
C ARG A 67 -23.58 -15.32 -0.45
N GLN A 68 -23.56 -14.53 0.61
CA GLN A 68 -24.50 -14.67 1.74
C GLN A 68 -25.95 -14.41 1.32
N LEU A 69 -26.20 -13.38 0.51
CA LEU A 69 -27.54 -13.06 -0.02
C LEU A 69 -28.06 -14.17 -0.92
N LEU A 70 -27.26 -14.61 -1.90
CA LEU A 70 -27.62 -15.71 -2.79
C LEU A 70 -27.89 -17.01 -2.03
N THR A 71 -27.14 -17.29 -0.96
CA THR A 71 -27.40 -18.45 -0.09
C THR A 71 -28.72 -18.34 0.63
N LYS A 72 -29.06 -17.15 1.16
CA LYS A 72 -30.35 -16.90 1.81
C LYS A 72 -31.49 -17.03 0.80
N GLU A 73 -31.33 -16.50 -0.39
CA GLU A 73 -32.34 -16.47 -1.44
C GLU A 73 -32.59 -17.85 -2.04
N ILE A 74 -31.53 -18.62 -2.35
CA ILE A 74 -31.65 -20.02 -2.74
C ILE A 74 -32.36 -20.84 -1.66
N LYS A 75 -32.03 -20.65 -0.38
CA LYS A 75 -32.69 -21.39 0.72
C LYS A 75 -34.19 -21.05 0.84
N ARG A 76 -34.58 -19.81 0.52
CA ARG A 76 -35.99 -19.38 0.50
C ARG A 76 -36.73 -19.98 -0.70
N ARG A 77 -36.23 -19.71 -1.91
CA ARG A 77 -36.87 -20.09 -3.19
C ARG A 77 -36.84 -21.61 -3.44
N SER A 78 -35.81 -22.32 -2.97
CA SER A 78 -35.78 -23.79 -3.08
C SER A 78 -36.94 -24.45 -2.32
N LYS A 79 -37.34 -23.94 -1.16
CA LYS A 79 -38.49 -24.46 -0.41
C LYS A 79 -39.79 -24.26 -1.20
N GLU A 80 -39.96 -23.10 -1.82
CA GLU A 80 -41.12 -22.79 -2.67
C GLU A 80 -41.15 -23.72 -3.90
N ILE A 81 -40.02 -23.87 -4.59
CA ILE A 81 -39.88 -24.74 -5.77
C ILE A 81 -40.12 -26.21 -5.42
N LEU A 82 -39.62 -26.68 -4.26
CA LEU A 82 -39.87 -28.05 -3.79
C LEU A 82 -41.36 -28.29 -3.53
N LYS A 83 -42.07 -27.31 -2.93
CA LYS A 83 -43.51 -27.38 -2.70
C LYS A 83 -44.30 -27.40 -4.00
N GLU A 84 -43.95 -26.53 -4.95
CA GLU A 84 -44.58 -26.47 -6.29
C GLU A 84 -44.35 -27.78 -7.07
N ALA A 85 -43.12 -28.30 -7.06
CA ALA A 85 -42.80 -29.58 -7.69
C ALA A 85 -43.53 -30.75 -7.03
N ALA A 86 -43.64 -30.76 -5.69
CA ALA A 86 -44.37 -31.81 -4.98
C ALA A 86 -45.86 -31.82 -5.36
N SER A 87 -46.51 -30.65 -5.36
CA SER A 87 -47.91 -30.48 -5.77
C SER A 87 -48.14 -30.93 -7.22
N PHE A 88 -47.24 -30.56 -8.13
CA PHE A 88 -47.34 -30.97 -9.54
C PHE A 88 -47.36 -32.49 -9.74
N TYR A 89 -46.55 -33.23 -8.97
CA TYR A 89 -46.57 -34.70 -9.04
C TYR A 89 -47.75 -35.31 -8.30
N GLU A 90 -48.20 -34.72 -7.18
CA GLU A 90 -49.39 -35.14 -6.44
C GLU A 90 -50.64 -35.09 -7.34
N ASP A 91 -50.86 -33.97 -8.03
CA ASP A 91 -51.98 -33.81 -8.97
C ASP A 91 -51.95 -34.87 -10.09
N ARG A 92 -50.76 -35.21 -10.60
CA ARG A 92 -50.60 -36.23 -11.65
C ARG A 92 -50.84 -37.64 -11.15
N ILE A 93 -50.45 -37.94 -9.90
CA ILE A 93 -50.70 -39.22 -9.26
C ILE A 93 -52.21 -39.38 -9.02
N GLU A 94 -52.89 -38.34 -8.54
CA GLU A 94 -54.34 -38.36 -8.33
C GLU A 94 -55.11 -38.56 -9.64
N ARG A 95 -54.72 -37.88 -10.72
CA ARG A 95 -55.29 -38.11 -12.07
C ARG A 95 -55.05 -39.54 -12.55
N ALA A 96 -53.87 -40.11 -12.31
CA ALA A 96 -53.57 -41.50 -12.67
C ALA A 96 -54.44 -42.50 -11.88
N LEU A 97 -54.70 -42.22 -10.60
CA LEU A 97 -55.56 -43.03 -9.73
C LEU A 97 -57.04 -43.00 -10.15
N THR A 98 -57.52 -41.84 -10.62
CA THR A 98 -58.94 -41.62 -10.96
C THR A 98 -59.29 -41.99 -12.40
N GLN A 99 -58.39 -41.78 -13.37
CA GLN A 99 -58.71 -41.92 -14.80
C GLN A 99 -58.32 -43.27 -15.43
N ILE A 100 -57.35 -44.00 -14.85
CA ILE A 100 -56.89 -45.28 -15.43
C ILE A 100 -57.77 -46.42 -14.92
N ARG A 101 -58.59 -47.03 -15.78
CA ARG A 101 -59.50 -48.13 -15.42
C ARG A 101 -58.78 -49.47 -15.19
N ASP A 102 -57.70 -49.73 -15.92
CA ASP A 102 -56.88 -50.95 -15.84
C ASP A 102 -56.04 -50.98 -14.54
N PRO A 103 -56.25 -51.96 -13.64
CA PRO A 103 -55.56 -52.04 -12.35
C PRO A 103 -54.04 -52.16 -12.45
N GLU A 104 -53.53 -52.92 -13.44
CA GLU A 104 -52.08 -53.15 -13.58
C GLU A 104 -51.38 -51.90 -14.10
N LYS A 105 -51.92 -51.29 -15.17
CA LYS A 105 -51.39 -50.04 -15.74
C LYS A 105 -51.48 -48.87 -14.76
N ARG A 106 -52.52 -48.84 -13.90
CA ARG A 106 -52.65 -47.83 -12.85
C ARG A 106 -51.51 -47.96 -11.84
N ARG A 107 -51.25 -49.17 -11.36
CA ARG A 107 -50.20 -49.44 -10.37
C ARG A 107 -48.82 -49.11 -10.94
N GLU A 108 -48.53 -49.52 -12.17
CA GLU A 108 -47.27 -49.23 -12.85
C GLU A 108 -47.05 -47.71 -13.05
N THR A 109 -48.08 -46.99 -13.50
CA THR A 109 -47.99 -45.54 -13.74
C THR A 109 -47.78 -44.75 -12.44
N VAL A 110 -48.46 -45.13 -11.36
CA VAL A 110 -48.34 -44.48 -10.05
C VAL A 110 -46.94 -44.69 -9.46
N VAL A 111 -46.42 -45.93 -9.46
CA VAL A 111 -45.06 -46.22 -8.99
C VAL A 111 -44.04 -45.40 -9.78
N ARG A 112 -44.16 -45.37 -11.11
CA ARG A 112 -43.27 -44.57 -11.97
C ARG A 112 -43.32 -43.07 -11.67
N LEU A 113 -44.49 -42.53 -11.35
CA LEU A 113 -44.65 -41.11 -10.98
C LEU A 113 -44.09 -40.82 -9.59
N MET A 114 -44.28 -41.73 -8.61
CA MET A 114 -43.69 -41.62 -7.27
C MET A 114 -42.17 -41.63 -7.32
N ASP A 115 -41.58 -42.57 -8.07
CA ASP A 115 -40.13 -42.64 -8.28
C ASP A 115 -39.59 -41.36 -8.94
N LYS A 116 -40.31 -40.83 -9.95
CA LYS A 116 -39.94 -39.57 -10.61
C LYS A 116 -40.05 -38.39 -9.65
N LYS A 117 -41.09 -38.32 -8.81
CA LYS A 117 -41.26 -37.28 -7.79
C LYS A 117 -40.07 -37.29 -6.83
N GLU A 118 -39.76 -38.44 -6.26
CA GLU A 118 -38.67 -38.57 -5.29
C GLU A 118 -37.32 -38.19 -5.90
N LYS A 119 -37.01 -38.67 -7.12
CA LYS A 119 -35.79 -38.32 -7.84
C LYS A 119 -35.69 -36.82 -8.13
N THR A 120 -36.77 -36.19 -8.58
CA THR A 120 -36.78 -34.75 -8.89
C THR A 120 -36.60 -33.90 -7.63
N LEU A 121 -37.30 -34.23 -6.54
CA LEU A 121 -37.16 -33.50 -5.27
C LEU A 121 -35.76 -33.64 -4.69
N LYS A 122 -35.20 -34.86 -4.62
CA LYS A 122 -33.82 -35.09 -4.18
C LYS A 122 -32.81 -34.32 -5.04
N ARG A 123 -33.00 -34.29 -6.36
CA ARG A 123 -32.13 -33.55 -7.28
C ARG A 123 -32.17 -32.04 -7.02
N ILE A 124 -33.35 -31.45 -6.85
CA ILE A 124 -33.50 -30.02 -6.55
C ILE A 124 -32.85 -29.69 -5.20
N GLU A 125 -33.04 -30.54 -4.20
CA GLU A 125 -32.45 -30.35 -2.88
C GLU A 125 -30.91 -30.40 -2.94
N GLN A 126 -30.34 -31.41 -3.61
CA GLN A 126 -28.89 -31.53 -3.79
C GLN A 126 -28.31 -30.36 -4.60
N ASP A 127 -28.95 -29.97 -5.70
CA ASP A 127 -28.54 -28.84 -6.53
C ASP A 127 -28.56 -27.55 -5.71
N SER A 128 -29.61 -27.30 -4.91
CA SER A 128 -29.71 -26.09 -4.09
C SER A 128 -28.55 -25.91 -3.09
N LYS A 129 -27.99 -27.02 -2.58
CA LYS A 129 -26.87 -26.98 -1.62
C LYS A 129 -25.54 -26.57 -2.27
N VAL A 130 -25.35 -26.88 -3.56
CA VAL A 130 -24.06 -26.70 -4.26
C VAL A 130 -24.13 -25.54 -5.27
N ARG A 131 -25.33 -25.14 -5.70
CA ARG A 131 -25.56 -24.15 -6.76
C ARG A 131 -24.91 -22.80 -6.51
N VAL A 132 -25.00 -22.26 -5.29
CA VAL A 132 -24.33 -20.99 -4.92
C VAL A 132 -22.82 -21.14 -5.08
N LYS A 133 -22.23 -22.24 -4.58
CA LYS A 133 -20.78 -22.47 -4.66
C LYS A 133 -20.32 -22.58 -6.12
N GLN A 134 -21.07 -23.29 -6.96
CA GLN A 134 -20.78 -23.42 -8.40
C GLN A 134 -20.90 -22.07 -9.12
N TYR A 135 -21.93 -21.29 -8.81
CA TYR A 135 -22.10 -19.96 -9.38
C TYR A 135 -20.96 -19.02 -8.97
N MET A 136 -20.61 -19.01 -7.68
CA MET A 136 -19.53 -18.15 -7.18
C MET A 136 -18.15 -18.54 -7.72
N ALA A 137 -17.96 -19.75 -8.25
CA ALA A 137 -16.69 -20.19 -8.83
C ALA A 137 -16.31 -19.42 -10.10
N GLN A 138 -17.25 -18.70 -10.73
CA GLN A 138 -16.94 -17.81 -11.86
C GLN A 138 -16.16 -16.56 -11.43
N PHE A 139 -16.24 -16.18 -10.15
CA PHE A 139 -15.52 -15.02 -9.63
C PHE A 139 -14.15 -15.46 -9.14
N GLU A 140 -13.13 -15.28 -9.98
CA GLU A 140 -11.76 -15.62 -9.61
C GLU A 140 -11.21 -14.60 -8.60
N LYS A 141 -10.80 -15.11 -7.44
CA LYS A 141 -10.12 -14.31 -6.42
C LYS A 141 -8.62 -14.47 -6.59
N GLN A 142 -7.98 -13.44 -7.13
CA GLN A 142 -6.54 -13.37 -7.23
C GLN A 142 -5.96 -12.77 -5.93
N ASP A 143 -4.66 -12.93 -5.70
CA ASP A 143 -3.97 -12.26 -4.59
C ASP A 143 -3.55 -10.83 -4.96
N VAL A 144 -3.15 -10.03 -3.96
CA VAL A 144 -2.76 -8.62 -4.15
C VAL A 144 -1.57 -8.49 -5.11
N PHE A 145 -0.60 -9.40 -5.06
CA PHE A 145 0.58 -9.34 -5.92
C PHE A 145 0.26 -9.76 -7.35
N ALA A 146 -0.67 -10.70 -7.54
CA ALA A 146 -1.21 -11.05 -8.85
C ALA A 146 -1.91 -9.85 -9.50
N HIS A 147 -2.74 -9.13 -8.74
CA HIS A 147 -3.35 -7.88 -9.22
C HIS A 147 -2.30 -6.82 -9.56
N TYR A 148 -1.30 -6.63 -8.70
CA TYR A 148 -0.25 -5.66 -8.96
C TYR A 148 0.56 -6.01 -10.21
N ARG A 149 0.88 -7.29 -10.42
CA ARG A 149 1.55 -7.77 -11.63
C ARG A 149 0.68 -7.58 -12.87
N ALA A 150 -0.62 -7.87 -12.79
CA ALA A 150 -1.56 -7.65 -13.88
C ALA A 150 -1.67 -6.15 -14.24
N PHE A 151 -1.67 -5.27 -13.24
CA PHE A 151 -1.66 -3.82 -13.43
C PHE A 151 -0.38 -3.33 -14.11
N VAL A 152 0.79 -3.76 -13.64
CA VAL A 152 2.10 -3.39 -14.24
C VAL A 152 2.22 -3.90 -15.68
N ASN A 153 1.56 -5.01 -16.03
CA ASN A 153 1.56 -5.57 -17.38
C ASN A 153 0.52 -4.92 -18.33
N GLN A 154 -0.05 -3.75 -17.98
CA GLN A 154 -0.98 -3.00 -18.81
C GLN A 154 -0.41 -1.62 -19.19
N PRO A 155 0.58 -1.55 -20.11
CA PRO A 155 1.21 -0.29 -20.50
C PRO A 155 0.23 0.71 -21.10
N ASP A 156 -0.75 0.26 -21.91
CA ASP A 156 -1.77 1.14 -22.50
C ASP A 156 -2.65 1.80 -21.44
N HIS A 157 -2.89 1.12 -20.32
CA HIS A 157 -3.63 1.69 -19.21
C HIS A 157 -2.82 2.77 -18.49
N LEU A 158 -1.54 2.52 -18.23
CA LEU A 158 -0.66 3.48 -17.58
C LEU A 158 -0.40 4.69 -18.48
N ALA A 159 -0.28 4.48 -19.79
CA ALA A 159 -0.07 5.54 -20.79
C ALA A 159 -1.20 6.58 -20.82
N SER A 160 -2.41 6.29 -20.32
CA SER A 160 -3.46 7.32 -20.23
C SER A 160 -3.27 8.30 -19.07
N PHE A 161 -2.36 8.03 -18.14
CA PHE A 161 -2.10 8.88 -16.96
C PHE A 161 -0.75 9.61 -17.02
N PHE A 162 0.11 9.28 -17.98
CA PHE A 162 1.44 9.84 -18.11
C PHE A 162 1.71 10.28 -19.54
N ASP A 163 2.42 11.40 -19.67
CA ASP A 163 2.66 12.04 -20.97
C ASP A 163 3.72 11.29 -21.81
N SER A 164 4.62 10.56 -21.14
CA SER A 164 5.76 9.86 -21.75
C SER A 164 5.51 8.36 -21.84
N LYS A 165 5.22 7.87 -23.05
CA LYS A 165 5.06 6.43 -23.31
C LYS A 165 6.34 5.64 -23.04
N GLU A 166 7.50 6.21 -23.37
CA GLU A 166 8.80 5.59 -23.12
C GLU A 166 9.04 5.36 -21.63
N ASP A 167 8.70 6.33 -20.77
CA ASP A 167 8.86 6.19 -19.32
C ASP A 167 7.88 5.15 -18.75
N VAL A 168 6.67 5.04 -19.31
CA VAL A 168 5.69 4.01 -18.95
C VAL A 168 6.20 2.62 -19.33
N ASP A 169 6.71 2.45 -20.55
CA ASP A 169 7.26 1.17 -21.01
C ASP A 169 8.46 0.74 -20.15
N LEU A 170 9.32 1.70 -19.77
CA LEU A 170 10.43 1.44 -18.87
C LEU A 170 9.95 1.06 -17.45
N LEU A 171 8.95 1.77 -16.91
CA LEU A 171 8.33 1.45 -15.61
C LEU A 171 7.80 0.02 -15.58
N CYS A 172 7.04 -0.37 -16.62
CA CYS A 172 6.47 -1.70 -16.74
C CYS A 172 7.57 -2.78 -16.80
N LYS A 173 8.61 -2.54 -17.61
CA LYS A 173 9.74 -3.46 -17.77
C LYS A 173 10.55 -3.64 -16.49
N GLU A 174 10.93 -2.54 -15.82
CA GLU A 174 11.73 -2.60 -14.59
C GLU A 174 10.94 -3.24 -13.45
N THR A 175 9.71 -2.77 -13.23
CA THR A 175 8.85 -3.28 -12.15
C THR A 175 8.47 -4.74 -12.38
N GLY A 176 8.14 -5.12 -13.63
CA GLY A 176 7.90 -6.51 -14.00
C GLY A 176 9.11 -7.41 -13.71
N GLY A 177 10.31 -6.95 -14.05
CA GLY A 177 11.55 -7.68 -13.77
C GLY A 177 11.84 -7.88 -12.27
N TYR A 178 11.49 -6.90 -11.42
CA TYR A 178 11.58 -7.05 -9.97
C TYR A 178 10.54 -8.04 -9.43
N LEU A 179 9.29 -7.95 -9.89
CA LEU A 179 8.21 -8.84 -9.48
C LEU A 179 8.48 -10.30 -9.87
N ASP A 180 9.05 -10.54 -11.06
CA ASP A 180 9.46 -11.87 -11.51
C ASP A 180 10.51 -12.50 -10.58
N ARG A 181 11.36 -11.66 -9.98
CA ARG A 181 12.38 -12.06 -8.99
C ARG A 181 11.85 -12.05 -7.55
N LYS A 182 10.54 -11.86 -7.35
CA LYS A 182 9.89 -11.72 -6.04
C LYS A 182 10.51 -10.62 -5.18
N ARG A 183 10.94 -9.52 -5.81
CA ARG A 183 11.46 -8.32 -5.15
C ARG A 183 10.47 -7.18 -5.29
N LEU A 184 10.47 -6.31 -4.30
CA LEU A 184 9.66 -5.10 -4.26
C LEU A 184 10.56 -3.94 -3.94
N GLU A 185 10.28 -2.81 -4.58
CA GLU A 185 10.87 -1.54 -4.23
C GLU A 185 10.02 -0.86 -3.14
N ILE A 186 10.61 0.11 -2.45
CA ILE A 186 9.88 0.85 -1.41
C ILE A 186 8.75 1.68 -2.04
N GLU A 187 8.91 2.12 -3.27
CA GLU A 187 7.93 2.87 -4.05
C GLU A 187 6.70 2.02 -4.41
N ASP A 188 6.81 0.70 -4.46
CA ASP A 188 5.69 -0.21 -4.76
C ASP A 188 4.74 -0.37 -3.56
N THR A 189 5.19 0.00 -2.35
CA THR A 189 4.44 -0.22 -1.11
C THR A 189 3.11 0.53 -1.08
N ALA A 190 3.07 1.77 -1.60
CA ALA A 190 1.84 2.56 -1.68
C ALA A 190 0.81 1.89 -2.60
N ALA A 191 1.27 1.40 -3.76
CA ALA A 191 0.42 0.71 -4.72
C ALA A 191 -0.18 -0.57 -4.14
N LEU A 192 0.65 -1.37 -3.47
CA LEU A 192 0.21 -2.59 -2.80
C LEU A 192 -0.75 -2.30 -1.65
N LEU A 193 -0.50 -1.24 -0.87
CA LEU A 193 -1.39 -0.81 0.20
C LEU A 193 -2.76 -0.41 -0.35
N GLN A 194 -2.79 0.40 -1.41
CA GLN A 194 -4.00 0.86 -2.08
C GLN A 194 -4.81 -0.32 -2.64
N LEU A 195 -4.15 -1.22 -3.39
CA LEU A 195 -4.78 -2.44 -3.92
C LEU A 195 -5.34 -3.31 -2.80
N LYS A 196 -4.56 -3.53 -1.73
CA LYS A 196 -5.01 -4.34 -0.60
C LYS A 196 -6.22 -3.73 0.09
N HIS A 197 -6.18 -2.43 0.34
CA HIS A 197 -7.29 -1.67 0.92
C HIS A 197 -8.56 -1.81 0.08
N ARG A 198 -8.48 -1.49 -1.22
CA ARG A 198 -9.64 -1.42 -2.11
C ARG A 198 -10.22 -2.80 -2.46
N LEU A 199 -9.36 -3.81 -2.64
CA LEU A 199 -9.79 -5.15 -3.05
C LEU A 199 -10.21 -6.02 -1.87
N PHE A 200 -9.45 -6.01 -0.77
CA PHE A 200 -9.64 -6.95 0.34
C PHE A 200 -10.10 -6.25 1.62
N GLY A 201 -9.75 -4.99 1.79
CA GLY A 201 -9.86 -4.27 3.06
C GLY A 201 -8.86 -4.75 4.10
N PHE A 202 -8.89 -4.09 5.26
CA PHE A 202 -8.16 -4.53 6.44
C PHE A 202 -9.14 -5.12 7.47
N PRO A 203 -8.70 -6.08 8.31
CA PRO A 203 -9.45 -6.45 9.51
C PRO A 203 -9.72 -5.19 10.33
N LYS A 204 -10.83 -5.14 11.08
CA LYS A 204 -11.24 -4.00 11.92
C LYS A 204 -10.00 -3.37 12.59
N GLN A 205 -9.51 -2.28 12.01
CA GLN A 205 -8.39 -1.54 12.57
C GLN A 205 -8.88 -0.96 13.90
N GLN A 206 -8.00 -0.96 14.89
CA GLN A 206 -8.18 -0.08 16.03
C GLN A 206 -8.39 1.33 15.48
N SER A 207 -9.36 2.07 16.01
CA SER A 207 -9.67 3.42 15.55
C SER A 207 -8.48 4.33 15.85
N ILE A 208 -7.56 4.45 14.90
CA ILE A 208 -6.45 5.40 14.97
C ILE A 208 -7.09 6.77 14.87
N LYS A 209 -6.98 7.56 15.94
CA LYS A 209 -7.61 8.87 16.03
C LYS A 209 -6.77 9.97 15.40
N HIS A 210 -5.45 9.81 15.41
CA HIS A 210 -4.51 10.81 14.92
C HIS A 210 -3.24 10.11 14.41
N VAL A 211 -2.72 10.57 13.29
CA VAL A 211 -1.47 10.06 12.70
C VAL A 211 -0.43 11.18 12.72
N VAL A 212 0.76 10.89 13.22
CA VAL A 212 1.91 11.80 13.15
C VAL A 212 2.92 11.18 12.20
N ILE A 213 3.37 11.97 11.21
CA ILE A 213 4.42 11.58 10.27
C ILE A 213 5.56 12.56 10.47
N ASP A 214 6.67 12.04 10.98
CA ASP A 214 7.93 12.76 11.07
C ASP A 214 8.77 12.47 9.82
N GLU A 215 9.67 13.39 9.47
CA GLU A 215 10.52 13.32 8.27
C GLU A 215 9.72 13.08 6.97
N ALA A 216 8.54 13.72 6.88
CA ALA A 216 7.56 13.49 5.83
C ALA A 216 8.07 13.82 4.41
N GLN A 217 9.16 14.57 4.28
CA GLN A 217 9.80 14.85 3.00
C GLN A 217 10.33 13.58 2.31
N ASP A 218 10.55 12.49 3.05
CA ASP A 218 10.94 11.20 2.48
C ASP A 218 9.76 10.36 1.95
N PHE A 219 8.53 10.84 2.16
CA PHE A 219 7.30 10.18 1.70
C PHE A 219 6.79 10.82 0.42
N SER A 220 6.30 9.97 -0.48
CA SER A 220 5.65 10.43 -1.69
C SER A 220 4.19 10.86 -1.43
N PRO A 221 3.61 11.75 -2.25
CA PRO A 221 2.19 12.08 -2.18
C PRO A 221 1.29 10.83 -2.19
N PHE A 222 1.62 9.82 -3.02
CA PHE A 222 0.85 8.58 -3.04
C PHE A 222 0.95 7.79 -1.74
N GLN A 223 2.13 7.71 -1.09
CA GLN A 223 2.25 7.05 0.20
C GLN A 223 1.35 7.68 1.26
N ILE A 224 1.31 9.02 1.32
CA ILE A 224 0.44 9.75 2.25
C ILE A 224 -1.04 9.51 1.94
N ALA A 225 -1.45 9.62 0.67
CA ALA A 225 -2.83 9.36 0.25
C ALA A 225 -3.28 7.93 0.58
N ALA A 226 -2.46 6.93 0.22
CA ALA A 226 -2.76 5.52 0.48
C ALA A 226 -2.86 5.23 1.99
N LEU A 227 -2.02 5.88 2.81
CA LEU A 227 -2.09 5.76 4.28
C LEU A 227 -3.39 6.38 4.82
N SER A 228 -3.75 7.58 4.36
CA SER A 228 -5.01 8.25 4.76
C SER A 228 -6.24 7.41 4.43
N GLU A 229 -6.30 6.83 3.23
CA GLU A 229 -7.41 5.95 2.82
C GLU A 229 -7.42 4.64 3.61
N ALA A 230 -6.27 3.98 3.73
CA ALA A 230 -6.15 2.71 4.45
C ALA A 230 -6.55 2.83 5.92
N LEU A 231 -6.34 4.00 6.55
CA LEU A 231 -6.70 4.27 7.94
C LEU A 231 -8.10 4.86 8.11
N HIS A 232 -8.77 5.26 7.03
CA HIS A 232 -10.04 6.00 7.07
C HIS A 232 -10.00 7.22 8.00
N ASN A 233 -8.85 7.88 8.09
CA ASN A 233 -8.64 9.00 9.00
C ASN A 233 -7.90 10.13 8.27
N PRO A 234 -8.49 11.33 8.15
CA PRO A 234 -7.83 12.49 7.54
C PRO A 234 -7.02 13.34 8.55
N LEU A 235 -7.03 13.02 9.85
CA LEU A 235 -6.34 13.79 10.88
C LEU A 235 -4.86 13.39 10.95
N PHE A 236 -4.03 14.23 10.33
CA PHE A 236 -2.58 14.09 10.30
C PHE A 236 -1.88 15.31 10.90
N THR A 237 -0.77 15.05 11.59
CA THR A 237 0.30 16.03 11.83
C THR A 237 1.50 15.59 11.01
N ILE A 238 1.85 16.39 10.00
CA ILE A 238 2.95 16.11 9.07
C ILE A 238 4.07 17.09 9.38
N LEU A 239 5.24 16.55 9.72
CA LEU A 239 6.43 17.28 10.13
C LEU A 239 7.58 16.92 9.19
N GLY A 240 8.41 17.91 8.87
CA GLY A 240 9.59 17.69 8.06
C GLY A 240 10.17 18.97 7.49
N ASP A 241 11.25 18.82 6.76
CA ASP A 241 11.93 19.89 6.03
C ASP A 241 12.34 19.40 4.65
N VAL A 242 11.78 20.00 3.61
CA VAL A 242 12.03 19.61 2.22
C VAL A 242 13.51 19.77 1.85
N ALA A 243 14.20 20.77 2.42
CA ALA A 243 15.62 20.97 2.18
C ALA A 243 16.49 19.82 2.70
N GLN A 244 15.95 18.98 3.59
CA GLN A 244 16.61 17.81 4.16
C GLN A 244 16.23 16.50 3.44
N GLY A 245 15.51 16.58 2.33
CA GLY A 245 15.09 15.43 1.52
C GLY A 245 16.26 14.80 0.76
N ILE A 246 17.04 13.95 1.41
CA ILE A 246 18.11 13.16 0.75
C ILE A 246 17.58 12.15 -0.28
N HIS A 247 16.26 11.92 -0.26
CA HIS A 247 15.51 11.06 -1.17
C HIS A 247 14.52 11.84 -2.05
N SER A 248 14.85 13.09 -2.43
CA SER A 248 14.01 13.99 -3.25
C SER A 248 13.49 13.40 -4.59
N TYR A 249 14.11 12.33 -5.10
CA TYR A 249 13.64 11.61 -6.28
C TYR A 249 12.41 10.71 -6.03
N ARG A 250 12.12 10.36 -4.77
CA ARG A 250 10.99 9.52 -4.36
C ARG A 250 10.07 10.19 -3.32
N GLY A 251 10.60 11.11 -2.52
CA GLY A 251 9.85 11.89 -1.56
C GLY A 251 9.14 13.10 -2.17
N THR A 252 8.58 13.96 -1.31
CA THR A 252 7.95 15.22 -1.73
C THR A 252 8.96 16.36 -1.79
N ASN A 253 8.81 17.23 -2.79
CA ASN A 253 9.61 18.45 -2.94
C ASN A 253 8.78 19.73 -2.72
N ASP A 254 7.48 19.59 -2.46
CA ASP A 254 6.54 20.69 -2.18
C ASP A 254 5.42 20.16 -1.28
N TRP A 255 5.28 20.74 -0.09
CA TRP A 255 4.23 20.38 0.86
C TRP A 255 2.81 20.53 0.29
N LYS A 256 2.62 21.35 -0.76
CA LYS A 256 1.33 21.42 -1.46
C LYS A 256 0.92 20.10 -2.10
N GLU A 257 1.87 19.33 -2.66
CA GLU A 257 1.59 18.01 -3.21
C GLU A 257 1.07 17.05 -2.12
N ILE A 258 1.53 17.22 -0.88
CA ILE A 258 1.06 16.44 0.28
C ILE A 258 -0.32 16.90 0.74
N LEU A 259 -0.60 18.21 0.72
CA LEU A 259 -1.95 18.70 1.01
C LEU A 259 -2.98 18.18 0.00
N GLU A 260 -2.65 18.19 -1.29
CA GLU A 260 -3.50 17.64 -2.36
C GLU A 260 -3.72 16.13 -2.22
N ALA A 261 -2.78 15.41 -1.60
CA ALA A 261 -2.90 13.98 -1.34
C ALA A 261 -3.88 13.63 -0.22
N LEU A 262 -4.22 14.59 0.65
CA LEU A 262 -5.09 14.37 1.80
C LEU A 262 -6.51 14.90 1.54
N PRO A 263 -7.56 14.18 1.99
CA PRO A 263 -8.94 14.66 1.94
C PRO A 263 -9.23 15.66 3.09
N ALA A 264 -8.39 16.69 3.22
CA ALA A 264 -8.43 17.68 4.31
C ALA A 264 -8.33 19.11 3.75
N PRO A 265 -9.43 19.69 3.21
CA PRO A 265 -9.40 21.01 2.56
C PRO A 265 -9.05 22.16 3.51
N GLU A 266 -9.22 21.97 4.82
CA GLU A 266 -8.89 22.96 5.85
C GLU A 266 -7.46 22.83 6.38
N ALA A 267 -6.66 21.88 5.87
CA ALA A 267 -5.29 21.69 6.31
C ALA A 267 -4.42 22.92 6.00
N GLN A 268 -3.53 23.25 6.92
CA GLN A 268 -2.66 24.43 6.85
C GLN A 268 -1.19 24.01 6.88
N ILE A 269 -0.36 24.70 6.09
CA ILE A 269 1.10 24.61 6.21
C ILE A 269 1.57 25.77 7.07
N LEU A 270 2.23 25.45 8.18
CA LEU A 270 2.87 26.42 9.06
C LEU A 270 4.37 26.17 9.06
N THR A 271 5.17 27.23 8.88
CA THR A 271 6.63 27.13 8.84
C THR A 271 7.25 27.73 10.10
N LEU A 272 8.07 26.94 10.79
CA LEU A 272 8.87 27.41 11.91
C LEU A 272 10.29 27.72 11.42
N LYS A 273 10.67 28.99 11.42
CA LYS A 273 11.98 29.43 10.92
C LYS A 273 13.07 29.42 11.99
N LYS A 274 12.69 29.63 13.25
CA LYS A 274 13.65 29.81 14.34
C LYS A 274 14.31 28.49 14.73
N SER A 275 15.65 28.43 14.66
CA SER A 275 16.44 27.29 15.12
C SER A 275 17.16 27.60 16.42
N TYR A 276 16.94 26.74 17.42
CA TYR A 276 17.59 26.80 18.74
C TYR A 276 18.63 25.69 18.95
N ARG A 277 18.75 24.76 17.99
CA ARG A 277 19.57 23.55 18.14
C ARG A 277 21.07 23.82 17.97
N THR A 278 21.40 24.73 17.07
CA THR A 278 22.76 24.90 16.54
C THR A 278 23.24 26.34 16.70
N THR A 279 24.56 26.56 16.71
CA THR A 279 25.13 27.91 16.76
C THR A 279 24.83 28.70 15.49
N VAL A 280 24.85 30.03 15.63
CA VAL A 280 24.65 30.97 14.51
C VAL A 280 25.64 30.70 13.38
N GLU A 281 26.90 30.42 13.71
CA GLU A 281 27.98 30.21 12.73
C GLU A 281 27.76 28.94 11.90
N ILE A 282 27.44 27.82 12.54
CA ILE A 282 27.17 26.55 11.83
C ILE A 282 25.90 26.68 10.98
N MET A 283 24.84 27.30 11.51
CA MET A 283 23.60 27.48 10.76
C MET A 283 23.78 28.37 9.53
N ASN A 284 24.55 29.45 9.66
CA ASN A 284 24.85 30.33 8.53
C ASN A 284 25.65 29.60 7.44
N ALA A 285 26.62 28.76 7.81
CA ALA A 285 27.34 27.92 6.86
C ALA A 285 26.41 26.93 6.16
N ALA A 286 25.48 26.28 6.89
CA ALA A 286 24.49 25.39 6.31
C ALA A 286 23.54 26.14 5.34
N ASN A 287 23.06 27.32 5.71
CA ASN A 287 22.21 28.16 4.83
C ASN A 287 22.94 28.55 3.53
N GLN A 288 24.27 28.77 3.56
CA GLN A 288 25.03 29.01 2.32
C GLN A 288 25.01 27.81 1.38
N VAL A 289 25.07 26.58 1.91
CA VAL A 289 24.93 25.36 1.12
C VAL A 289 23.52 25.23 0.56
N ILE A 290 22.50 25.50 1.40
CA ILE A 290 21.09 25.45 0.98
C ILE A 290 20.79 26.41 -0.18
N ARG A 291 21.38 27.62 -0.19
CA ARG A 291 21.22 28.59 -1.29
C ARG A 291 21.73 28.11 -2.65
N GLN A 292 22.57 27.08 -2.67
CA GLN A 292 23.05 26.48 -3.92
C GLN A 292 22.06 25.45 -4.49
N LEU A 293 21.03 25.07 -3.74
CA LEU A 293 19.99 24.17 -4.23
C LEU A 293 19.09 24.90 -5.22
N ASP A 294 18.97 24.35 -6.42
CA ASP A 294 18.02 24.81 -7.45
C ASP A 294 16.60 24.29 -7.14
N GLN A 295 16.06 24.73 -6.01
CA GLN A 295 14.73 24.33 -5.53
C GLN A 295 13.97 25.53 -4.99
N ALA A 296 12.82 25.80 -5.59
CA ALA A 296 11.92 26.85 -5.15
C ALA A 296 11.27 26.52 -3.80
N GLY A 297 11.00 27.56 -2.99
CA GLY A 297 10.21 27.42 -1.76
C GLY A 297 10.98 26.91 -0.54
N ILE A 298 12.30 26.73 -0.62
CA ILE A 298 13.10 26.43 0.56
C ILE A 298 13.12 27.65 1.49
N THR A 299 12.80 27.41 2.77
CA THR A 299 12.88 28.43 3.81
C THR A 299 14.18 28.27 4.59
N GLU A 300 14.99 29.32 4.64
CA GLU A 300 16.20 29.34 5.46
C GLU A 300 15.85 29.34 6.95
N ALA A 301 16.69 28.66 7.74
CA ALA A 301 16.58 28.68 9.18
C ALA A 301 17.18 29.97 9.75
N GLU A 302 16.47 30.57 10.71
CA GLU A 302 16.88 31.76 11.46
C GLU A 302 17.48 31.29 12.81
N PRO A 303 18.81 31.29 12.98
CA PRO A 303 19.42 30.85 14.23
C PRO A 303 19.14 31.85 15.36
N VAL A 304 18.88 31.34 16.57
CA VAL A 304 18.58 32.17 17.74
C VAL A 304 19.71 32.13 18.78
N VAL A 305 20.37 33.28 18.95
CA VAL A 305 21.15 33.72 20.14
C VAL A 305 21.97 32.63 20.85
N ARG A 306 22.75 31.85 20.08
CA ARG A 306 23.82 30.98 20.58
C ARG A 306 25.01 31.06 19.62
N HIS A 307 26.08 31.71 20.06
CA HIS A 307 27.33 31.81 19.29
C HIS A 307 28.32 30.74 19.73
N GLY A 308 29.14 30.29 18.79
CA GLY A 308 30.23 29.35 19.05
C GLY A 308 31.36 29.47 18.05
N ASP A 309 32.12 28.38 17.92
CA ASP A 309 33.25 28.33 17.00
C ASP A 309 32.76 28.34 15.54
N ILE A 310 33.47 29.08 14.68
CA ILE A 310 33.20 29.11 13.23
C ILE A 310 33.64 27.77 12.62
N PRO A 311 32.83 27.15 11.74
CA PRO A 311 33.24 25.95 11.00
C PRO A 311 34.57 26.16 10.26
N ARG A 312 35.50 25.23 10.40
CA ARG A 312 36.81 25.26 9.74
C ARG A 312 36.84 24.29 8.56
N LEU A 313 37.47 24.70 7.47
CA LEU A 313 37.73 23.86 6.31
C LEU A 313 39.21 23.44 6.31
N TYR A 314 39.46 22.14 6.21
CA TYR A 314 40.79 21.58 6.07
C TYR A 314 40.86 20.78 4.77
N GLU A 315 41.92 21.02 3.99
CA GLU A 315 42.20 20.29 2.75
C GLU A 315 43.47 19.46 2.91
N PHE A 316 43.40 18.19 2.50
CA PHE A 316 44.50 17.24 2.65
C PHE A 316 44.74 16.53 1.32
N GLU A 317 46.02 16.40 0.92
CA GLU A 317 46.37 15.64 -0.29
C GLU A 317 46.32 14.12 -0.06
N LYS A 318 46.70 13.66 1.14
CA LYS A 318 46.67 12.25 1.52
C LYS A 318 45.75 12.01 2.71
N LYS A 319 45.07 10.87 2.70
CA LYS A 319 44.19 10.44 3.81
C LYS A 319 44.91 10.32 5.15
N GLN A 320 46.21 10.04 5.14
CA GLN A 320 47.03 9.93 6.36
C GLN A 320 47.21 11.27 7.06
N ASP A 321 47.20 12.37 6.29
CA ASP A 321 47.41 13.73 6.83
C ASP A 321 46.21 14.20 7.66
N LEU A 322 45.05 13.55 7.53
CA LEU A 322 43.85 13.78 8.34
C LEU A 322 44.04 13.37 9.81
N ILE A 323 44.91 12.39 10.08
CA ILE A 323 44.96 11.71 11.39
C ILE A 323 45.36 12.67 12.50
N GLN A 324 46.45 13.43 12.31
CA GLN A 324 46.98 14.31 13.37
C GLN A 324 46.00 15.45 13.72
N PRO A 325 45.46 16.22 12.75
CA PRO A 325 44.44 17.24 13.05
C PRO A 325 43.19 16.68 13.73
N LEU A 326 42.73 15.50 13.29
CA LEU A 326 41.56 14.85 13.89
C LEU A 326 41.80 14.45 15.35
N LEU A 327 42.98 13.90 15.68
CA LEU A 327 43.34 13.54 17.05
C LEU A 327 43.36 14.77 17.97
N GLU A 328 43.88 15.90 17.48
CA GLU A 328 43.87 17.15 18.23
C GLU A 328 42.44 17.66 18.46
N GLU A 329 41.57 17.65 17.44
CA GLU A 329 40.16 18.05 17.61
C GLU A 329 39.40 17.11 18.56
N ILE A 330 39.66 15.80 18.52
CA ILE A 330 39.07 14.84 19.48
C ILE A 330 39.54 15.15 20.91
N ARG A 331 40.83 15.44 21.10
CA ARG A 331 41.39 15.81 22.40
C ARG A 331 40.79 17.11 22.92
N VAL A 332 40.65 18.12 22.06
CA VAL A 332 40.00 19.39 22.40
C VAL A 332 38.54 19.16 22.77
N GLY A 333 37.79 18.36 22.00
CA GLY A 333 36.39 18.03 22.30
C GLY A 333 36.23 17.33 23.65
N LYS A 334 37.07 16.34 23.94
CA LYS A 334 37.10 15.65 25.25
C LYS A 334 37.43 16.61 26.39
N ASN A 335 38.40 17.50 26.21
CA ASN A 335 38.75 18.52 27.21
C ASN A 335 37.62 19.53 27.44
N LYS A 336 36.82 19.84 26.41
CA LYS A 336 35.61 20.68 26.51
C LYS A 336 34.41 19.92 27.11
N GLY A 337 34.52 18.60 27.35
CA GLY A 337 33.47 17.78 27.94
C GLY A 337 32.38 17.37 26.95
N TYR A 338 32.67 17.29 25.65
CA TYR A 338 31.71 16.81 24.65
C TYR A 338 31.35 15.35 24.91
N GLN A 339 30.05 15.05 24.86
CA GLN A 339 29.51 13.71 25.13
C GLN A 339 29.68 12.77 23.93
N SER A 340 29.68 13.31 22.71
CA SER A 340 29.89 12.51 21.51
C SER A 340 30.74 13.25 20.49
N ILE A 341 31.45 12.48 19.66
CA ILE A 341 32.24 12.98 18.53
C ILE A 341 31.99 12.04 17.37
N ALA A 342 31.49 12.58 16.25
CA ALA A 342 31.14 11.81 15.07
C ALA A 342 31.82 12.35 13.80
N ILE A 343 32.19 11.41 12.92
CA ILE A 343 32.62 11.66 11.55
C ILE A 343 31.52 11.17 10.62
N ILE A 344 31.00 12.09 9.81
CA ILE A 344 29.98 11.76 8.81
C ILE A 344 30.66 11.51 7.47
N GLY A 345 30.48 10.32 6.91
CA GLY A 345 30.97 9.97 5.57
C GLY A 345 29.84 9.86 4.55
N ARG A 346 30.12 10.07 3.27
CA ARG A 346 29.09 10.02 2.20
C ARG A 346 28.55 8.61 1.99
N SER A 347 29.39 7.59 2.12
CA SER A 347 29.01 6.20 1.85
C SER A 347 29.54 5.24 2.91
N LEU A 348 28.89 4.09 3.04
CA LEU A 348 29.36 3.03 3.93
C LEU A 348 30.77 2.53 3.54
N ARG A 349 31.12 2.55 2.25
CA ARG A 349 32.46 2.15 1.78
C ARG A 349 33.53 3.13 2.27
N GLU A 350 33.25 4.42 2.17
CA GLU A 350 34.13 5.48 2.68
C GLU A 350 34.26 5.41 4.21
N CYS A 351 33.14 5.26 4.92
CA CYS A 351 33.13 5.10 6.37
C CYS A 351 33.98 3.91 6.82
N LYS A 352 33.87 2.76 6.12
CA LYS A 352 34.73 1.58 6.37
C LYS A 352 36.21 1.86 6.13
N SER A 353 36.54 2.59 5.07
CA SER A 353 37.94 2.98 4.78
C SER A 353 38.52 3.88 5.87
N ILE A 354 37.74 4.84 6.37
CA ILE A 354 38.16 5.73 7.47
C ILE A 354 38.28 4.95 8.77
N HIS A 355 37.32 4.07 9.07
CA HIS A 355 37.35 3.19 10.24
C HIS A 355 38.62 2.34 10.31
N GLN A 356 38.97 1.69 9.20
CA GLN A 356 40.19 0.87 9.10
C GLN A 356 41.46 1.69 9.29
N LEU A 357 41.52 2.90 8.71
CA LEU A 357 42.67 3.79 8.85
C LEU A 357 42.86 4.22 10.32
N LEU A 358 41.80 4.70 10.96
CA LEU A 358 41.87 5.19 12.34
C LEU A 358 42.13 4.06 13.34
N THR A 359 41.54 2.88 13.15
CA THR A 359 41.78 1.72 14.02
C THR A 359 43.23 1.22 13.92
N LYS A 360 43.87 1.37 12.75
CA LYS A 360 45.25 0.92 12.53
C LYS A 360 46.28 1.92 13.07
N GLU A 361 46.04 3.20 12.85
CA GLU A 361 47.02 4.26 13.12
C GLU A 361 46.81 4.96 14.48
N THR A 362 45.73 4.64 15.20
CA THR A 362 45.38 5.26 16.49
C THR A 362 44.92 4.21 17.51
N HIS A 363 45.02 4.54 18.80
CA HIS A 363 44.50 3.71 19.90
C HIS A 363 43.06 4.07 20.31
N LEU A 364 42.34 4.83 19.47
CA LEU A 364 40.98 5.24 19.77
C LEU A 364 40.01 4.05 19.61
N LYS A 365 39.00 3.99 20.48
CA LYS A 365 37.87 3.08 20.31
C LYS A 365 36.90 3.65 19.26
N VAL A 366 37.19 3.38 17.99
CA VAL A 366 36.38 3.85 16.85
C VAL A 366 35.28 2.85 16.52
N GLN A 367 34.02 3.31 16.52
CA GLN A 367 32.85 2.49 16.17
C GLN A 367 32.23 2.94 14.85
N LEU A 368 32.02 2.00 13.94
CA LEU A 368 31.27 2.23 12.71
C LEU A 368 29.78 2.01 12.99
N PHE A 369 28.98 3.08 12.91
CA PHE A 369 27.56 3.03 13.20
C PHE A 369 26.76 2.44 12.03
N ASN A 370 25.88 1.51 12.36
CA ASN A 370 25.08 0.70 11.44
C ASN A 370 23.56 0.83 11.73
N GLY A 371 23.14 1.66 12.70
CA GLY A 371 21.75 2.01 12.96
C GLY A 371 21.14 1.48 14.26
N ASN A 372 21.68 0.41 14.85
CA ASN A 372 21.05 -0.30 15.98
C ASN A 372 21.93 -0.45 17.23
N ASP A 373 23.18 0.03 17.20
CA ASP A 373 24.13 -0.19 18.29
C ASP A 373 24.09 0.98 19.31
N SER A 374 24.23 0.71 20.60
CA SER A 374 24.47 1.76 21.60
C SER A 374 25.86 2.37 21.39
N PHE A 375 25.97 3.70 21.48
CA PHE A 375 27.21 4.45 21.21
C PHE A 375 27.84 5.11 22.44
N GLU A 376 27.39 4.75 23.65
CA GLU A 376 27.82 5.35 24.93
C GLU A 376 29.30 5.10 25.27
N ASP A 377 29.92 4.04 24.72
CA ASP A 377 31.30 3.66 25.05
C ASP A 377 32.33 3.93 23.92
N ALA A 378 31.99 4.68 22.87
CA ALA A 378 32.90 4.95 21.75
C ALA A 378 33.65 6.27 21.92
N ASP A 379 34.96 6.28 21.62
CA ASP A 379 35.74 7.52 21.59
C ASP A 379 35.42 8.37 20.36
N LEU A 380 35.01 7.70 19.28
CA LEU A 380 34.74 8.30 17.97
C LEU A 380 33.74 7.43 17.20
N LEU A 381 32.69 8.06 16.70
CA LEU A 381 31.68 7.43 15.86
C LEU A 381 31.94 7.74 14.39
N ILE A 382 31.79 6.76 13.52
CA ILE A 382 31.78 6.97 12.07
C ILE A 382 30.40 6.59 11.55
N VAL A 383 29.72 7.55 10.92
CA VAL A 383 28.32 7.43 10.54
C VAL A 383 28.15 7.75 9.06
N PRO A 384 27.53 6.86 8.25
CA PRO A 384 27.12 7.22 6.90
C PRO A 384 26.05 8.32 6.92
N SER A 385 26.09 9.25 5.96
CA SER A 385 25.19 10.41 5.92
C SER A 385 23.69 10.05 5.95
N TYR A 386 23.30 8.93 5.32
CA TYR A 386 21.91 8.46 5.31
C TYR A 386 21.44 7.89 6.67
N ILE A 387 22.36 7.59 7.59
CA ILE A 387 22.06 7.14 8.96
C ILE A 387 22.16 8.31 9.94
N ALA A 388 23.03 9.29 9.67
CA ALA A 388 23.17 10.49 10.51
C ALA A 388 21.87 11.34 10.56
N LYS A 389 20.95 11.13 9.62
CA LYS A 389 19.64 11.80 9.61
C LYS A 389 18.84 11.43 10.87
N GLY A 390 18.39 12.44 11.62
CA GLY A 390 17.66 12.26 12.88
C GLY A 390 18.54 12.03 14.11
N LEU A 391 19.88 12.07 13.96
CA LEU A 391 20.83 12.00 15.08
C LEU A 391 21.45 13.38 15.37
N GLU A 392 21.78 13.62 16.63
CA GLU A 392 22.50 14.80 17.10
C GLU A 392 23.74 14.34 17.86
N PHE A 393 24.84 15.09 17.72
CA PHE A 393 26.16 14.73 18.24
C PHE A 393 26.73 15.83 19.12
#